data_AF-A0A2V8QAG9-F1
#
_entry.id   AF-A0A2V8QAG9-F1
#
_cell.length_a   1.000
_cell.length_b   1.000
_cell.length_c   1.000
_cell.angle_alpha   90.00
_cell.angle_beta   90.00
_cell.angle_gamma   90.00
#
_symmetry.space_group_name_H-M   'P 1'
#
loop_
_entity.id
_entity.type
_entity.pdbx_description
1 polymer ?
#
loop_
_entity_poly.entity_id
_entity_poly.type
_entity_poly.pdbx_seq_one_letter_code
_entity_poly.pdbx_strand_id
1 'polypeptide(L)'
;VGANLIGVNNRDLKTFKVSLETSVRLAKLLPAGTVAISESGIRSGYEVRKLKELGYQAVLIGESFITAGNPGDALKALLAEASSTERAYHATTCA
;
A
#
# COMPACT_ATOMS: atom_id res chain seq x y z
N VAL A 1 -8.43 23.47 -3.97
CA VAL A 1 -6.98 23.36 -3.64
C VAL A 1 -6.30 22.63 -4.79
N GLY A 2 -5.47 23.32 -5.58
CA GLY A 2 -4.81 22.76 -6.78
C GLY A 2 -3.59 21.91 -6.41
N ALA A 3 -3.78 20.86 -5.62
CA ALA A 3 -2.69 20.01 -5.16
C ALA A 3 -2.19 19.09 -6.28
N ASN A 4 -0.88 18.97 -6.44
CA ASN A 4 -0.26 18.03 -7.39
C ASN A 4 -0.03 16.63 -6.78
N LEU A 5 -0.18 16.50 -5.46
CA LEU A 5 0.06 15.26 -4.72
C LEU A 5 -1.01 15.13 -3.63
N ILE A 6 -1.66 13.98 -3.57
CA ILE A 6 -2.80 13.72 -2.68
C ILE A 6 -2.58 12.39 -1.97
N GLY A 7 -2.54 12.46 -0.64
CA GLY A 7 -2.49 11.30 0.24
C GLY A 7 -3.88 10.84 0.67
N VAL A 8 -4.14 9.54 0.58
CA VAL A 8 -5.30 8.88 1.17
C VAL A 8 -4.85 8.09 2.38
N ASN A 9 -5.18 8.61 3.56
CA ASN A 9 -4.88 7.93 4.82
C ASN A 9 -5.96 6.91 5.16
N ASN A 10 -5.58 5.63 5.17
CA ASN A 10 -6.48 4.53 5.50
C ASN A 10 -6.79 4.42 7.00
N ARG A 11 -6.13 5.22 7.84
CA ARG A 11 -6.41 5.32 9.27
C ARG A 11 -7.45 6.40 9.53
N ASP A 12 -8.56 6.00 10.12
CA ASP A 12 -9.50 6.93 10.72
C ASP A 12 -8.86 7.58 11.95
N LEU A 13 -8.72 8.92 11.96
CA LEU A 13 -8.00 9.63 13.02
C LEU A 13 -8.78 9.75 14.34
N LYS A 14 -10.07 9.42 14.37
CA LYS A 14 -10.89 9.45 15.59
C LYS A 14 -10.91 8.09 16.29
N THR A 15 -10.98 7.02 15.51
CA THR A 15 -11.14 5.64 16.00
C THR A 15 -9.87 4.81 15.88
N PHE A 16 -8.86 5.32 15.16
CA PHE A 16 -7.60 4.65 14.84
C PHE A 16 -7.75 3.35 14.04
N LYS A 17 -8.96 3.02 13.59
CA LYS A 17 -9.22 1.87 12.72
C LYS A 17 -8.55 2.10 11.37
N VAL A 18 -7.91 1.06 10.85
CA VAL A 18 -7.21 1.09 9.56
C VAL A 18 -7.93 0.18 8.58
N SER A 19 -8.26 0.69 7.39
CA SER A 19 -8.88 -0.10 6.33
C SER A 19 -8.47 0.38 4.94
N LEU A 20 -7.89 -0.50 4.14
CA LEU A 20 -7.56 -0.24 2.73
C LEU A 20 -8.80 0.04 1.86
N GLU A 21 -9.99 -0.29 2.34
CA GLU A 21 -11.26 0.03 1.66
C GLU A 21 -11.44 1.55 1.46
N THR A 22 -10.85 2.36 2.33
CA THR A 22 -10.82 3.82 2.13
C THR A 22 -10.11 4.18 0.83
N SER A 23 -8.95 3.56 0.54
CA SER A 23 -8.25 3.76 -0.72
C SER A 23 -9.05 3.26 -1.92
N VAL A 24 -9.69 2.09 -1.81
CA VAL A 24 -10.54 1.52 -2.88
C VAL A 24 -11.66 2.50 -3.26
N ARG A 25 -12.37 3.03 -2.26
CA ARG A 25 -13.49 3.95 -2.46
C ARG A 25 -13.07 5.30 -3.02
N LEU A 26 -11.93 5.83 -2.57
CA LEU A 26 -11.49 7.17 -2.94
C LEU A 26 -10.68 7.23 -4.23
N ALA A 27 -10.08 6.12 -4.69
CA ALA A 27 -9.29 6.07 -5.91
C ALA A 27 -9.97 6.71 -7.12
N LYS A 28 -11.28 6.43 -7.30
CA LYS A 28 -12.07 6.94 -8.43
C LYS A 28 -12.38 8.44 -8.38
N LEU A 29 -12.17 9.07 -7.22
CA LEU A 29 -12.44 10.49 -6.99
C LEU A 29 -11.16 11.34 -7.08
N LEU A 30 -9.99 10.71 -7.22
CA LEU A 30 -8.73 11.41 -7.30
C LEU A 30 -8.64 12.17 -8.63
N PRO A 31 -8.32 13.49 -8.61
CA PRO A 31 -8.19 14.26 -9.83
C PRO A 31 -7.08 13.71 -10.73
N ALA A 32 -7.36 13.67 -12.04
CA ALA A 32 -6.35 13.34 -13.03
C ALA A 32 -5.15 14.30 -12.96
N GLY A 33 -3.95 13.79 -13.21
CA GLY A 33 -2.72 14.58 -13.17
C GLY A 33 -2.14 14.83 -11.77
N THR A 34 -2.77 14.28 -10.72
CA THR A 34 -2.19 14.27 -9.37
C THR A 34 -1.46 12.96 -9.09
N VAL A 35 -0.44 13.03 -8.24
CA VAL A 35 0.24 11.85 -7.69
C VAL A 35 -0.54 11.39 -6.46
N ALA A 36 -1.18 10.24 -6.57
CA ALA A 36 -1.93 9.57 -5.53
C ALA A 36 -1.02 8.71 -4.65
N ILE A 37 -1.10 8.92 -3.33
CA ILE A 37 -0.38 8.16 -2.32
C ILE A 37 -1.39 7.45 -1.41
N SER A 38 -1.21 6.15 -1.17
CA SER A 38 -1.97 5.43 -0.14
C SER A 38 -1.13 5.31 1.13
N GLU A 39 -1.72 5.60 2.28
CA GLU A 39 -0.99 5.65 3.56
C GLU A 39 -1.68 4.78 4.62
N SER A 40 -0.89 4.23 5.53
CA SER A 40 -1.33 3.32 6.61
C SER A 40 -1.93 2.00 6.11
N GLY A 41 -1.72 0.92 6.89
CA GLY A 41 -2.35 -0.37 6.64
C GLY A 41 -1.76 -1.20 5.51
N ILE A 42 -0.67 -0.74 4.89
CA ILE A 42 0.10 -1.50 3.91
C ILE A 42 1.15 -2.35 4.65
N ARG A 43 1.05 -3.65 4.49
CA ARG A 43 1.82 -4.68 5.20
C ARG A 43 2.57 -5.62 4.26
N SER A 44 2.14 -5.73 3.01
CA SER A 44 2.72 -6.67 2.04
C SER A 44 2.87 -6.09 0.65
N GLY A 45 3.75 -6.71 -0.14
CA GLY A 45 3.93 -6.36 -1.54
C GLY A 45 2.67 -6.65 -2.38
N TYR A 46 1.86 -7.63 -1.97
CA TYR A 46 0.54 -7.87 -2.56
C TYR A 46 -0.40 -6.67 -2.45
N GLU A 47 -0.46 -6.02 -1.28
CA GLU A 47 -1.28 -4.81 -1.10
C GLU A 47 -0.75 -3.64 -1.93
N VAL A 48 0.58 -3.51 -2.05
CA VAL A 48 1.22 -2.52 -2.94
C VAL A 48 0.79 -2.73 -4.40
N ARG A 49 0.74 -3.97 -4.89
CA ARG A 49 0.23 -4.27 -6.24
C ARG A 49 -1.24 -3.87 -6.41
N LYS A 50 -2.10 -4.25 -5.47
CA LYS A 50 -3.52 -3.88 -5.52
C LYS A 50 -3.71 -2.37 -5.56
N LEU A 51 -2.97 -1.62 -4.75
CA LEU A 51 -3.03 -0.16 -4.75
C LEU A 51 -2.55 0.43 -6.08
N LYS A 52 -1.51 -0.14 -6.68
CA LYS A 52 -1.07 0.23 -8.03
C LYS A 52 -2.16 0.00 -9.09
N GLU A 53 -2.85 -1.14 -9.04
CA GLU A 53 -3.97 -1.46 -9.93
C GLU A 53 -5.16 -0.48 -9.76
N LEU A 54 -5.36 0.03 -8.55
CA LEU A 54 -6.35 1.07 -8.26
C LEU A 54 -5.94 2.47 -8.72
N GLY A 55 -4.72 2.63 -9.26
CA GLY A 55 -4.22 3.90 -9.76
C GLY A 55 -3.48 4.75 -8.74
N TYR A 56 -2.98 4.17 -7.64
CA TYR A 56 -2.01 4.84 -6.76
C TYR A 56 -0.60 4.76 -7.35
N GLN A 57 0.15 5.87 -7.28
CA GLN A 57 1.53 5.93 -7.78
C GLN A 57 2.56 5.63 -6.68
N ALA A 58 2.19 5.85 -5.41
CA ALA A 58 3.09 5.61 -4.28
C ALA A 58 2.33 5.10 -3.05
N VAL A 59 3.10 4.55 -2.11
CA VAL A 59 2.64 4.14 -0.79
C VAL A 59 3.54 4.76 0.28
N LEU A 60 2.95 5.11 1.43
CA LEU A 60 3.70 5.56 2.61
C LEU A 60 3.58 4.50 3.70
N ILE A 61 4.74 3.97 4.10
CA ILE A 61 4.87 2.89 5.08
C ILE A 61 5.88 3.33 6.14
N GLY A 62 5.46 3.33 7.40
CA GLY A 62 6.30 3.76 8.53
C GLY A 62 6.56 2.62 9.52
N GLU A 63 5.52 2.27 10.30
CA GLU A 63 5.61 1.37 11.46
C GLU A 63 6.35 0.05 11.18
N SER A 64 6.05 -0.63 10.07
CA SER A 64 6.68 -1.91 9.72
C SER A 64 8.18 -1.80 9.43
N PHE A 65 8.66 -0.66 8.92
CA PHE A 65 10.09 -0.43 8.70
C PHE A 65 10.79 0.09 9.95
N ILE A 66 10.14 0.95 10.73
CA ILE A 66 10.71 1.49 11.98
C ILE A 66 10.93 0.37 13.02
N THR A 67 10.03 -0.61 13.05
CA THR A 67 10.10 -1.74 14.00
C THR A 67 10.91 -2.93 13.48
N ALA A 68 11.36 -2.90 12.22
CA ALA A 68 12.18 -3.95 11.64
C ALA A 68 13.60 -3.91 12.21
N GLY A 69 14.18 -5.08 12.50
CA GLY A 69 15.59 -5.18 12.91
C GLY A 69 16.57 -4.68 11.84
N ASN A 70 16.20 -4.80 10.56
CA ASN A 70 16.89 -4.18 9.43
C ASN A 70 15.86 -3.62 8.42
N PRO A 71 15.62 -2.30 8.41
CA PRO A 71 14.65 -1.68 7.49
C PRO A 71 14.96 -1.91 6.01
N GLY A 72 16.25 -2.00 5.65
CA GLY A 72 16.68 -2.22 4.27
C GLY A 72 16.27 -3.61 3.76
N ASP A 73 16.40 -4.63 4.60
CA ASP A 73 16.00 -5.99 4.23
C ASP A 73 14.47 -6.14 4.20
N ALA A 74 13.75 -5.48 5.11
CA ALA A 74 12.29 -5.39 5.07
C ALA A 74 11.79 -4.72 3.78
N LEU A 75 12.44 -3.63 3.33
CA LEU A 75 12.12 -2.98 2.06
C LEU A 75 12.40 -3.90 0.87
N LYS A 76 13.54 -4.59 0.85
CA LYS A 76 13.86 -5.57 -0.22
C LYS A 76 12.79 -6.66 -0.30
N ALA A 77 12.37 -7.21 0.84
CA ALA A 77 11.34 -8.24 0.89
C ALA A 77 9.99 -7.71 0.35
N LEU A 78 9.57 -6.51 0.77
CA LEU A 78 8.36 -5.87 0.28
C LEU A 78 8.40 -5.68 -1.24
N LEU A 79 9.52 -5.18 -1.78
CA LEU A 79 9.68 -4.94 -3.22
C LEU A 79 9.74 -6.23 -4.02
N ALA A 80 10.44 -7.26 -3.51
CA ALA A 80 10.50 -8.58 -4.12
C ALA A 80 9.09 -9.19 -4.20
N GLU A 81 8.35 -9.15 -3.10
CA GLU A 81 6.96 -9.59 -3.08
C GLU A 81 6.16 -8.77 -4.08
N ALA A 82 6.21 -7.44 -4.05
CA ALA A 82 5.46 -6.54 -4.94
C ALA A 82 5.71 -6.80 -6.44
N SER A 83 6.94 -7.15 -6.80
CA SER A 83 7.36 -7.44 -8.18
C SER A 83 7.04 -8.86 -8.66
N SER A 84 6.73 -9.79 -7.74
CA SER A 84 6.48 -11.18 -8.10
C SER A 84 5.16 -11.34 -8.89
N THR A 85 5.26 -11.90 -10.10
CA THR A 85 4.11 -12.32 -10.89
C THR A 85 3.49 -13.57 -10.27
N GLU A 86 2.17 -13.67 -10.31
CA GLU A 86 1.22 -14.57 -9.60
C GLU A 86 1.47 -16.09 -9.51
N ARG A 87 2.67 -16.62 -9.78
CA ARG A 87 2.96 -18.07 -9.73
C ARG A 87 3.28 -18.64 -8.35
N ALA A 88 3.41 -17.82 -7.30
CA ALA A 88 3.88 -18.31 -5.99
C ALA A 88 2.77 -18.60 -4.95
N TYR A 89 1.48 -18.56 -5.30
CA TYR A 89 0.39 -18.78 -4.33
C TYR A 89 -0.23 -20.20 -4.35
N HIS A 90 0.20 -21.09 -5.25
CA HIS A 90 -0.36 -22.46 -5.33
C HIS A 90 0.46 -23.53 -4.56
N ALA A 91 1.44 -23.14 -3.74
CA ALA A 91 2.36 -24.08 -3.11
C ALA A 91 2.15 -24.32 -1.60
N THR A 92 1.11 -23.77 -0.96
CA THR A 92 0.99 -23.83 0.52
C THR A 92 -0.35 -24.39 1.04
N THR A 93 -1.11 -25.13 0.22
CA THR A 93 -2.37 -25.76 0.67
C THR A 93 -2.42 -27.29 0.55
N CYS A 94 -1.26 -27.97 0.48
CA CYS A 94 -1.17 -29.42 0.67
C CYS A 94 0.10 -29.77 1.45
N ALA A 95 -0.02 -29.82 2.78
CA ALA A 95 0.80 -30.63 3.67
C ALA A 95 -0.08 -31.04 4.85
#